data_AF-A0A6L8BGF7-F1
#
_entry.id   AF-A0A6L8BGF7-F1
#
_cell.length_a   1.000
_cell.length_b   1.000
_cell.length_c   1.000
_cell.angle_alpha   90.00
_cell.angle_beta   90.00
_cell.angle_gamma   90.00
#
_symmetry.space_group_name_H-M   'P 1'
#
loop_
_entity.id
_entity.type
_entity.pdbx_description
1 polymer ?
#
loop_
_entity_poly.entity_id
_entity_poly.type
_entity_poly.pdbx_seq_one_letter_code
_entity_poly.pdbx_strand_id
1 'polypeptide(L)'
;RLLRARLQEDFGVEHAVLIMFAAPCVVAAHDRFLKIIESRDAGLKSFASFRKADEPLCVRLSPAQKRFAFGDREADVHSAARIPLGRHAEHGFLVIGSRDPDYFHPGKRADYLRRLGEVVSAALIAEGAADAKSGPRASGS
;
A
#
# COMPACT_ATOMS: atom_id res chain seq x y z
N ARG A 1 -0.43 11.90 4.14
CA ARG A 1 -0.55 12.94 3.08
C ARG A 1 0.76 13.14 2.30
N LEU A 2 1.92 13.29 2.95
CA LEU A 2 3.23 13.49 2.28
C LEU A 2 3.60 12.38 1.29
N LEU A 3 3.43 11.09 1.67
CA LEU A 3 3.76 9.96 0.80
C LEU A 3 3.04 10.03 -0.56
N ARG A 4 1.74 10.37 -0.55
CA ARG A 4 0.96 10.52 -1.78
C ARG A 4 1.55 11.60 -2.70
N ALA A 5 1.85 12.78 -2.15
CA ALA A 5 2.40 13.89 -2.94
C ALA A 5 3.75 13.50 -3.56
N ARG A 6 4.64 12.88 -2.79
CA ARG A 6 5.95 12.42 -3.27
C ARG A 6 5.85 11.36 -4.35
N LEU A 7 4.92 10.42 -4.26
CA LEU A 7 4.67 9.45 -5.32
C LEU A 7 4.17 10.13 -6.61
N GLN A 8 3.38 11.20 -6.51
CA GLN A 8 2.90 11.91 -7.68
C GLN A 8 4.00 12.76 -8.33
N GLU A 9 4.76 13.50 -7.53
CA GLU A 9 5.80 14.45 -8.00
C GLU A 9 7.07 13.74 -8.47
N ASP A 10 7.64 12.86 -7.63
CA ASP A 10 8.96 12.29 -7.86
C ASP A 10 8.90 11.00 -8.71
N PHE A 11 7.73 10.34 -8.75
CA PHE A 11 7.55 9.08 -9.47
C PHE A 11 6.63 9.20 -10.68
N GLY A 12 5.94 10.34 -10.88
CA GLY A 12 5.01 10.51 -12.00
C GLY A 12 3.83 9.52 -11.96
N VAL A 13 3.45 9.07 -10.77
CA VAL A 13 2.42 8.05 -10.57
C VAL A 13 1.06 8.70 -10.49
N GLU A 14 0.15 8.29 -11.37
CA GLU A 14 -1.23 8.79 -11.40
C GLU A 14 -2.15 8.06 -10.41
N HIS A 15 -1.90 6.77 -10.17
CA HIS A 15 -2.72 5.93 -9.31
C HIS A 15 -1.85 5.25 -8.24
N ALA A 16 -2.04 5.62 -6.97
CA ALA A 16 -1.40 4.94 -5.85
C ALA A 16 -2.43 4.66 -4.76
N VAL A 17 -2.37 3.45 -4.19
CA VAL A 17 -3.23 3.01 -3.09
C VAL A 17 -2.42 2.23 -2.08
N LEU A 18 -2.32 2.78 -0.88
CA LEU A 18 -1.81 2.15 0.33
C LEU A 18 -2.94 1.35 0.98
N ILE A 19 -2.78 0.04 1.06
CA ILE A 19 -3.70 -0.86 1.74
C ILE A 19 -3.04 -1.28 3.05
N MET A 20 -3.65 -0.91 4.18
CA MET A 20 -3.17 -1.22 5.52
C MET A 20 -4.13 -2.16 6.23
N PHE A 21 -3.58 -3.02 7.09
CA PHE A 21 -4.39 -3.89 7.93
C PHE A 21 -4.58 -3.25 9.30
N ALA A 22 -5.83 -3.05 9.74
CA ALA A 22 -6.12 -2.57 11.09
C ALA A 22 -6.71 -3.67 11.97
N ALA A 23 -6.61 -3.43 13.28
CA ALA A 23 -7.41 -4.15 14.24
C ALA A 23 -8.92 -3.85 13.98
N PRO A 24 -9.82 -4.82 14.21
CA PRO A 24 -11.26 -4.68 13.94
C PRO A 24 -11.97 -3.49 14.63
N CYS A 25 -11.32 -2.85 15.61
CA CYS A 25 -11.88 -1.76 16.41
C CYS A 25 -11.58 -0.35 15.90
N VAL A 26 -10.75 -0.18 14.86
CA VAL A 26 -10.40 1.15 14.33
C VAL A 26 -11.28 1.48 13.13
N VAL A 27 -12.09 2.54 13.25
CA VAL A 27 -12.90 3.06 12.13
C VAL A 27 -11.97 3.46 11.00
N ALA A 28 -12.20 2.86 9.82
CA ALA A 28 -11.29 2.94 8.70
C ALA A 28 -11.35 4.31 8.00
N ALA A 29 -10.26 5.07 8.08
CA ALA A 29 -10.01 6.17 7.16
C ALA A 29 -9.83 5.59 5.75
N HIS A 30 -10.83 5.80 4.89
CA HIS A 30 -10.74 5.47 3.48
C HIS A 30 -10.72 6.73 2.64
N ASP A 31 -9.74 6.81 1.75
CA ASP A 31 -9.78 7.74 0.63
C ASP A 31 -9.22 7.07 -0.64
N ARG A 32 -8.98 7.86 -1.68
CA ARG A 32 -8.45 7.38 -2.96
C ARG A 32 -7.03 6.81 -2.87
N PHE A 33 -6.32 7.09 -1.78
CA PHE A 33 -4.95 6.69 -1.52
C PHE A 33 -4.84 5.71 -0.35
N LEU A 34 -5.64 5.82 0.70
CA LEU A 34 -5.56 4.93 1.86
C LEU A 34 -6.79 4.02 1.96
N LYS A 35 -6.56 2.72 2.13
CA LYS A 35 -7.56 1.72 2.48
C LYS A 35 -7.14 1.00 3.75
N ILE A 36 -7.95 1.10 4.79
CA ILE A 36 -7.75 0.34 6.03
C ILE A 36 -8.76 -0.81 6.02
N ILE A 37 -8.28 -2.06 6.12
CA ILE A 37 -9.12 -3.25 6.02
C ILE A 37 -8.77 -4.25 7.11
N GLU A 38 -9.62 -5.25 7.30
CA GLU A 38 -9.28 -6.40 8.14
C GLU A 38 -8.21 -7.27 7.45
N SER A 39 -7.29 -7.81 8.24
CA SER A 39 -6.21 -8.68 7.73
C SER A 39 -6.70 -9.98 7.07
N ARG A 40 -7.98 -10.33 7.27
CA ARG A 40 -8.68 -11.50 6.72
C ARG A 40 -9.75 -11.15 5.68
N ASP A 41 -9.79 -9.91 5.21
CA ASP A 41 -10.73 -9.48 4.17
C ASP A 41 -10.70 -10.42 2.95
N ALA A 42 -11.89 -10.82 2.47
CA ALA A 42 -12.01 -11.80 1.39
C ALA A 42 -11.35 -11.32 0.07
N GLY A 43 -11.27 -10.01 -0.15
CA GLY A 43 -10.60 -9.40 -1.30
C GLY A 43 -9.07 -9.58 -1.27
N LEU A 44 -8.47 -9.93 -0.13
CA LEU A 44 -7.05 -10.25 -0.02
C LEU A 44 -6.67 -11.61 -0.62
N LYS A 45 -7.64 -12.48 -0.92
CA LYS A 45 -7.38 -13.81 -1.51
C LYS A 45 -6.56 -13.72 -2.80
N SER A 46 -6.84 -12.73 -3.66
CA SER A 46 -6.08 -12.54 -4.91
C SER A 46 -4.66 -12.02 -4.69
N PHE A 47 -4.27 -11.62 -3.48
CA PHE A 47 -2.94 -11.14 -3.14
C PHE A 47 -2.09 -12.15 -2.37
N ALA A 48 -2.62 -13.33 -2.04
CA ALA A 48 -1.97 -14.31 -1.17
C ALA A 48 -0.55 -14.71 -1.63
N SER A 49 -0.36 -15.05 -2.90
CA SER A 49 0.95 -15.44 -3.43
C SER A 49 1.98 -14.31 -3.38
N PHE A 50 1.54 -13.07 -3.59
CA PHE A 50 2.40 -11.88 -3.51
C PHE A 50 2.86 -11.63 -2.07
N ARG A 51 1.94 -11.69 -1.11
CA ARG A 51 2.27 -11.54 0.31
C ARG A 51 3.25 -12.62 0.78
N LYS A 52 3.09 -13.85 0.28
CA LYS A 52 4.03 -14.95 0.56
C LYS A 52 5.41 -14.73 -0.04
N ALA A 53 5.48 -14.17 -1.25
CA ALA A 53 6.73 -13.92 -1.96
C ALA A 53 7.59 -12.84 -1.30
N ASP A 54 6.98 -11.87 -0.64
CA ASP A 54 7.65 -10.79 0.11
C ASP A 54 8.62 -9.94 -0.71
N GLU A 55 8.37 -9.84 -2.03
CA GLU A 55 9.19 -9.07 -2.96
C GLU A 55 8.29 -8.10 -3.76
N PRO A 56 8.79 -6.90 -4.10
CA PRO A 56 8.07 -6.01 -4.99
C PRO A 56 7.99 -6.63 -6.39
N LEU A 57 6.84 -6.49 -7.03
CA LEU A 57 6.61 -7.08 -8.35
C LEU A 57 5.90 -6.11 -9.29
N CYS A 58 6.55 -5.84 -10.43
CA CYS A 58 5.92 -5.23 -11.60
C CYS A 58 5.06 -6.29 -12.30
N VAL A 59 3.75 -6.03 -12.41
CA VAL A 59 2.77 -6.96 -12.98
C VAL A 59 1.64 -6.25 -13.68
N ARG A 60 0.93 -6.97 -14.56
CA ARG A 60 -0.47 -6.67 -14.82
C ARG A 60 -1.31 -7.25 -13.69
N LEU A 61 -2.10 -6.41 -13.05
CA LEU A 61 -3.05 -6.85 -12.02
C LEU A 61 -4.23 -7.59 -12.66
N SER A 62 -4.72 -8.62 -11.98
CA SER A 62 -5.98 -9.26 -12.35
C SER A 62 -7.15 -8.29 -12.18
N PRO A 63 -8.30 -8.50 -12.86
CA PRO A 63 -9.48 -7.65 -12.67
C PRO A 63 -9.90 -7.52 -11.20
N ALA A 64 -9.87 -8.61 -10.44
CA ALA A 64 -10.17 -8.60 -9.01
C ALA A 64 -9.20 -7.72 -8.21
N GLN A 65 -7.90 -7.79 -8.51
CA GLN A 65 -6.89 -6.94 -7.86
C GLN A 65 -7.05 -5.46 -8.23
N LYS A 66 -7.36 -5.15 -9.48
CA LYS A 66 -7.60 -3.76 -9.91
C LYS A 66 -8.84 -3.18 -9.23
N ARG A 67 -9.94 -3.94 -9.19
CA ARG A 67 -11.16 -3.55 -8.49
C ARG A 67 -10.91 -3.29 -7.03
N PHE A 68 -10.21 -4.23 -6.39
CA PHE A 68 -9.86 -4.14 -4.99
C PHE A 68 -9.00 -2.92 -4.69
N ALA A 69 -7.98 -2.64 -5.49
CA ALA A 69 -7.07 -1.51 -5.27
C ALA A 69 -7.71 -0.18 -5.69
N PHE A 70 -8.23 -0.07 -6.92
CA PHE A 70 -8.55 1.21 -7.56
C PHE A 70 -10.04 1.51 -7.68
N GLY A 71 -10.93 0.54 -7.44
CA GLY A 71 -12.38 0.75 -7.48
C GLY A 71 -12.85 1.21 -8.86
N ASP A 72 -13.52 2.36 -8.90
CA ASP A 72 -14.00 3.03 -10.11
C ASP A 72 -12.90 3.37 -11.13
N ARG A 73 -11.63 3.47 -10.68
CA ARG A 73 -10.48 3.75 -11.54
C ARG A 73 -9.77 2.49 -12.05
N GLU A 74 -10.36 1.30 -11.91
CA GLU A 74 -9.73 0.06 -12.38
C GLU A 74 -9.41 0.05 -13.88
N ALA A 75 -10.21 0.76 -14.69
CA ALA A 75 -10.06 0.86 -16.13
C ALA A 75 -8.82 1.66 -16.56
N ASP A 76 -8.38 2.62 -15.73
CA ASP A 76 -7.24 3.49 -16.00
C ASP A 76 -5.88 2.80 -15.75
N VAL A 77 -5.86 1.61 -15.15
CA VAL A 77 -4.61 0.95 -14.75
C VAL A 77 -4.25 -0.15 -15.73
N HIS A 78 -3.20 0.07 -16.52
CA HIS A 78 -2.72 -0.86 -17.56
C HIS A 78 -1.43 -1.59 -17.19
N SER A 79 -0.61 -0.99 -16.31
CA SER A 79 0.52 -1.64 -15.63
C SER A 79 0.56 -1.27 -14.15
N ALA A 80 1.21 -2.09 -13.31
CA ALA A 80 1.30 -1.82 -11.89
C ALA A 80 2.56 -2.38 -11.22
N ALA A 81 2.94 -1.78 -10.10
CA ALA A 81 3.83 -2.38 -9.10
C ALA A 81 3.05 -2.67 -7.82
N ARG A 82 3.36 -3.80 -7.18
CA ARG A 82 2.93 -4.12 -5.82
C ARG A 82 4.15 -4.20 -4.92
N ILE A 83 4.07 -3.59 -3.75
CA ILE A 83 5.21 -3.43 -2.84
C ILE A 83 4.76 -3.82 -1.43
N PRO A 84 5.31 -4.89 -0.84
CA PRO A 84 4.95 -5.31 0.51
C PRO A 84 5.45 -4.30 1.55
N LEU A 85 4.74 -4.16 2.67
CA LEU A 85 5.15 -3.34 3.81
C LEU A 85 5.30 -4.22 5.05
N GLY A 86 6.51 -4.26 5.59
CA GLY A 86 6.91 -5.27 6.58
C GLY A 86 7.03 -6.66 5.99
N ARG A 87 7.42 -7.63 6.83
CA ARG A 87 7.68 -9.01 6.39
C ARG A 87 6.37 -9.68 6.00
N HIS A 88 6.35 -10.33 4.84
CA HIS A 88 5.15 -10.94 4.25
C HIS A 88 3.95 -9.97 4.14
N ALA A 89 4.23 -8.68 3.93
CA ALA A 89 3.23 -7.62 3.91
C ALA A 89 2.38 -7.56 5.21
N GLU A 90 2.97 -7.84 6.38
CA GLU A 90 2.27 -7.88 7.67
C GLU A 90 1.58 -6.56 8.05
N HIS A 91 2.10 -5.41 7.59
CA HIS A 91 1.49 -4.10 7.81
C HIS A 91 0.53 -3.70 6.68
N GLY A 92 0.56 -4.43 5.57
CA GLY A 92 -0.16 -4.11 4.35
C GLY A 92 0.77 -4.01 3.14
N PHE A 93 0.34 -3.31 2.10
CA PHE A 93 1.09 -3.16 0.86
C PHE A 93 0.69 -1.91 0.09
N LEU A 94 1.62 -1.40 -0.71
CA LEU A 94 1.40 -0.31 -1.65
C LEU A 94 1.16 -0.88 -3.05
N VAL A 95 0.11 -0.41 -3.72
CA VAL A 95 -0.16 -0.68 -5.12
C VAL A 95 -0.03 0.61 -5.90
N ILE A 96 0.82 0.59 -6.92
CA ILE A 96 1.08 1.71 -7.80
C ILE A 96 0.65 1.32 -9.21
N GLY A 97 -0.25 2.08 -9.82
CA GLY A 97 -0.79 1.84 -11.15
C GLY A 97 -0.43 2.97 -12.12
N SER A 98 -0.30 2.63 -13.39
CA SER A 98 -0.08 3.56 -14.49
C SER A 98 -1.04 3.29 -15.65
N ARG A 99 -1.43 4.35 -16.34
CA ARG A 99 -2.14 4.27 -17.64
C ARG A 99 -1.24 3.74 -18.75
N ASP A 100 0.07 3.94 -18.63
CA ASP A 100 1.03 3.41 -19.58
C ASP A 100 1.21 1.89 -19.31
N PRO A 101 0.88 1.01 -20.28
CA PRO A 101 0.98 -0.44 -20.13
C PRO A 101 2.41 -0.96 -19.99
N ASP A 102 3.41 -0.15 -20.32
CA ASP A 102 4.83 -0.48 -20.28
C ASP A 102 5.55 0.21 -19.12
N TYR A 103 4.89 1.13 -18.40
CA TYR A 103 5.53 1.86 -17.31
C TYR A 103 6.11 0.95 -16.21
N PHE A 104 5.38 -0.10 -15.81
CA PHE A 104 5.85 -1.11 -14.85
C PHE A 104 6.19 -2.43 -15.55
N HIS A 105 7.36 -2.48 -16.18
CA HIS A 105 7.91 -3.69 -16.79
C HIS A 105 9.00 -4.35 -15.89
N PRO A 106 9.25 -5.68 -16.00
CA PRO A 106 10.21 -6.41 -15.16
C PRO A 106 11.66 -5.87 -15.19
N GLY A 107 12.07 -5.20 -16.27
CA GLY A 107 13.40 -4.58 -16.38
C GLY A 107 13.59 -3.27 -15.61
N LYS A 108 12.55 -2.75 -14.93
CA LYS A 108 12.64 -1.52 -14.12
C LYS A 108 12.99 -1.85 -12.67
N ARG A 109 13.76 -0.95 -12.06
CA ARG A 109 14.44 -1.02 -10.75
C ARG A 109 13.64 -1.70 -9.62
N ALA A 110 13.64 -3.03 -9.54
CA ALA A 110 13.08 -3.79 -8.41
C ALA A 110 13.68 -3.33 -7.08
N ASP A 111 14.98 -3.03 -7.07
CA ASP A 111 15.67 -2.45 -5.91
C ASP A 111 15.10 -1.11 -5.44
N TYR A 112 14.65 -0.29 -6.37
CA TYR A 112 14.04 1.00 -6.03
C TYR A 112 12.67 0.81 -5.38
N LEU A 113 11.86 -0.11 -5.90
CA LEU A 113 10.56 -0.46 -5.32
C LEU A 113 10.73 -1.08 -3.93
N ARG A 114 11.75 -1.92 -3.75
CA ARG A 114 12.12 -2.49 -2.44
C ARG A 114 12.48 -1.38 -1.46
N ARG A 115 13.36 -0.45 -1.85
CA ARG A 115 13.77 0.68 -1.01
C ARG A 115 12.60 1.60 -0.66
N LEU A 116 11.67 1.83 -1.59
CA LEU A 116 10.44 2.56 -1.30
C LEU A 116 9.61 1.82 -0.24
N GLY A 117 9.44 0.50 -0.36
CA GLY A 117 8.75 -0.32 0.63
C GLY A 117 9.38 -0.24 2.03
N GLU A 118 10.71 -0.31 2.10
CA GLU A 118 11.47 -0.16 3.35
C GLU A 118 11.22 1.21 4.01
N VAL A 119 11.33 2.30 3.25
CA VAL A 119 11.11 3.67 3.77
C VAL A 119 9.68 3.87 4.23
N VAL A 120 8.69 3.41 3.45
CA VAL A 120 7.27 3.52 3.82
C VAL A 120 6.99 2.69 5.09
N SER A 121 7.53 1.47 5.18
CA SER A 121 7.36 0.62 6.36
C SER A 121 7.95 1.27 7.61
N ALA A 122 9.18 1.81 7.51
CA ALA A 122 9.83 2.49 8.62
C ALA A 122 9.05 3.72 9.09
N ALA A 123 8.49 4.51 8.17
CA ALA A 123 7.66 5.65 8.50
C ALA A 123 6.38 5.24 9.24
N LEU A 124 5.71 4.15 8.81
CA LEU A 124 4.51 3.65 9.48
C LEU A 124 4.79 3.17 10.91
N ILE A 125 5.93 2.51 11.14
CA ILE A 125 6.35 2.08 12.48
C ILE A 125 6.61 3.30 13.37
N ALA A 126 7.24 4.34 12.84
CA ALA A 126 7.53 5.57 13.59
C ALA A 126 6.25 6.30 14.04
N GLU A 127 5.25 6.39 13.16
CA GLU A 127 3.95 7.00 13.48
C GLU A 127 3.19 6.19 14.54
N GLY A 128 3.15 4.85 14.42
CA GLY A 128 2.53 3.99 15.44
C GLY A 128 3.22 4.08 16.81
N ALA A 129 4.54 4.29 16.84
CA ALA A 129 5.28 4.53 18.07
C ALA A 129 5.03 5.92 18.68
N ALA A 130 4.71 6.93 17.87
CA ALA A 130 4.34 8.27 18.32
C ALA A 130 2.92 8.30 18.92
N ASP A 131 1.98 7.58 18.31
CA ASP A 131 0.61 7.40 18.84
C ASP A 131 0.61 6.63 20.16
N ALA A 132 1.44 5.58 20.30
CA ALA A 132 1.56 4.85 21.56
C ALA A 132 2.13 5.70 22.73
N LYS A 133 2.93 6.73 22.42
CA LYS A 133 3.51 7.65 23.42
C LYS A 133 2.58 8.80 23.83
N SER A 134 1.43 8.96 23.17
CA SER A 134 0.47 10.04 23.43
C SER A 134 -0.77 9.59 24.24
N GLY A 135 -0.71 8.43 24.90
CA GLY A 135 -1.74 7.94 25.82
C GLY A 135 -2.09 8.92 26.96
N PRO A 136 -3.31 8.81 27.55
CA PRO A 136 -3.91 9.89 28.33
C PRO A 136 -3.07 10.21 29.57
N ARG A 137 -2.71 11.49 29.73
CA ARG A 137 -2.24 12.00 31.02
C ARG A 137 -3.35 11.73 32.03
N ALA A 138 -3.08 10.82 32.95
CA ALA A 138 -3.94 10.57 34.09
C ALA A 138 -4.22 11.90 34.80
N SER A 139 -5.49 12.31 34.82
CA SER A 139 -5.97 13.38 35.67
C SER A 139 -5.88 12.89 37.11
N GLY A 140 -4.82 13.30 37.81
CA GLY A 140 -4.73 13.15 39.25
C GLY A 140 -5.75 14.08 39.92
N SER A 141 -6.58 13.51 40.77
CA SER A 141 -7.29 14.18 41.86
C SER A 141 -7.35 13.21 43.03
#